data_AF-A0A8H3WBU4-F1
#
_entry.id   AF-A0A8H3WBU4-F1
#
_cell.length_a   1.000
_cell.length_b   1.000
_cell.length_c   1.000
_cell.angle_alpha   90.00
_cell.angle_beta   90.00
_cell.angle_gamma   90.00
#
_symmetry.space_group_name_H-M   'P 1'
#
loop_
_entity.id
_entity.type
_entity.pdbx_description
1 polymer ?
#
loop_
_entity_poly.entity_id
_entity_poly.type
_entity_poly.pdbx_seq_one_letter_code
_entity_poly.pdbx_strand_id
1 'polypeptide(L)'
;MPPYFTWFRKGIEATRHEIAIFNHCIENTVRAWKAENPSGSIVGVLGFSQGAIASTLLLWEQQAGLIPWLPDLEFGILICSGYSEAMKTCMRDLDDNQREGQTLTIRLPTLHLYGRQDVFGAPSSKKMFATHFVEDRARLESFDGGHELPRDKDDLEKIRDFAVTDHKIVRVRCI
;
A
#
# COMPACT_ATOMS: atom_id res chain seq x y z
N MET A 1 4.05 -29.37 -8.00
CA MET A 1 4.12 -28.17 -7.13
C MET A 1 2.81 -28.07 -6.38
N PRO A 2 2.80 -28.06 -5.04
CA PRO A 2 1.59 -27.71 -4.30
C PRO A 2 1.19 -26.27 -4.64
N PRO A 3 -0.10 -25.90 -4.57
CA PRO A 3 -0.52 -24.55 -4.93
C PRO A 3 0.04 -23.56 -3.91
N TYR A 4 0.87 -22.63 -4.34
CA TYR A 4 1.20 -21.46 -3.53
C TYR A 4 -0.09 -20.66 -3.34
N PHE A 5 -0.46 -20.40 -2.08
CA PHE A 5 -1.60 -19.53 -1.79
C PHE A 5 -1.21 -18.11 -2.19
N THR A 6 -1.80 -17.62 -3.28
CA THR A 6 -1.70 -16.21 -3.70
C THR A 6 -3.01 -15.51 -3.38
N TRP A 7 -2.91 -14.29 -2.85
CA TRP A 7 -4.01 -13.33 -2.83
C TRP A 7 -4.14 -12.65 -4.20
N PHE A 8 -5.31 -12.09 -4.48
CA PHE A 8 -5.66 -11.34 -5.69
C PHE A 8 -5.58 -12.18 -6.98
N ARG A 9 -6.21 -13.36 -6.96
CA ARG A 9 -6.28 -14.25 -8.13
C ARG A 9 -7.09 -13.59 -9.26
N LYS A 10 -6.82 -13.99 -10.50
CA LYS A 10 -7.57 -13.50 -11.67
C LYS A 10 -9.06 -13.88 -11.54
N GLY A 11 -9.93 -12.89 -11.32
CA GLY A 11 -11.39 -13.03 -11.23
C GLY A 11 -11.99 -12.02 -10.25
N ILE A 12 -13.01 -11.25 -10.67
CA ILE A 12 -13.55 -10.09 -9.92
C ILE A 12 -14.23 -10.52 -8.62
N GLU A 13 -15.13 -11.51 -8.64
CA GLU A 13 -15.81 -12.00 -7.44
C GLU A 13 -14.83 -12.63 -6.43
N ALA A 14 -13.85 -13.39 -6.93
CA ALA A 14 -12.78 -13.93 -6.10
C ALA A 14 -11.97 -12.80 -5.44
N THR A 15 -11.69 -11.72 -6.17
CA THR A 15 -10.94 -10.58 -5.65
C THR A 15 -11.72 -9.86 -4.54
N ARG A 16 -13.03 -9.59 -4.72
CA ARG A 16 -13.84 -8.92 -3.68
C ARG A 16 -13.93 -9.76 -2.40
N HIS A 17 -14.11 -11.07 -2.54
CA HIS A 17 -14.13 -11.98 -1.40
C HIS A 17 -12.77 -12.07 -0.70
N GLU A 18 -11.68 -12.16 -1.46
CA GLU A 18 -10.31 -12.14 -0.94
C GLU A 18 -10.01 -10.84 -0.17
N ILE A 19 -10.47 -9.69 -0.68
CA ILE A 19 -10.37 -8.39 0.01
C ILE A 19 -11.14 -8.41 1.33
N ALA A 20 -12.38 -8.91 1.34
CA ALA A 20 -13.17 -8.99 2.56
C ALA A 20 -12.51 -9.87 3.64
N ILE A 21 -11.95 -11.03 3.24
CA ILE A 21 -11.18 -11.90 4.14
C ILE A 21 -9.96 -11.17 4.68
N PHE A 22 -9.18 -10.54 3.78
CA PHE A 22 -7.99 -9.79 4.16
C PHE A 22 -8.33 -8.68 5.16
N ASN A 23 -9.34 -7.87 4.87
CA ASN A 23 -9.81 -6.81 5.76
C ASN A 23 -10.27 -7.33 7.12
N HIS A 24 -10.98 -8.45 7.16
CA HIS A 24 -11.38 -9.07 8.42
C HIS A 24 -10.17 -9.53 9.25
N CYS A 25 -9.15 -10.10 8.62
CA CYS A 25 -7.91 -10.48 9.30
C CYS A 25 -7.15 -9.27 9.86
N ILE A 26 -7.06 -8.19 9.08
CA ILE A 26 -6.41 -6.95 9.53
C ILE A 26 -7.21 -6.30 10.66
N GLU A 27 -8.53 -6.22 10.55
CA GLU A 27 -9.40 -5.65 11.58
C GLU A 27 -9.22 -6.38 12.92
N ASN A 28 -9.24 -7.72 12.92
CA ASN A 28 -9.03 -8.51 14.12
C ASN A 28 -7.65 -8.24 14.75
N THR A 29 -6.62 -8.13 13.91
CA THR A 29 -5.24 -7.83 14.36
C THR A 29 -5.13 -6.43 14.96
N VAL A 30 -5.73 -5.43 14.31
CA VAL A 30 -5.78 -4.05 14.80
C VAL A 30 -6.52 -3.97 16.14
N ARG A 31 -7.66 -4.66 16.28
CA ARG A 31 -8.44 -4.69 17.52
C ARG A 31 -7.64 -5.32 18.67
N ALA A 32 -7.00 -6.45 18.43
CA ALA A 32 -6.14 -7.11 19.42
C ALA A 32 -4.97 -6.20 19.84
N TRP A 33 -4.26 -5.62 18.87
CA TRP A 33 -3.14 -4.73 19.14
C TRP A 33 -3.56 -3.48 19.94
N LYS A 34 -4.70 -2.86 19.59
CA LYS A 34 -5.24 -1.70 20.32
C LYS A 34 -5.63 -2.04 21.76
N ALA A 35 -6.16 -3.25 22.01
CA ALA A 35 -6.49 -3.69 23.36
C ALA A 35 -5.24 -3.82 24.25
N GLU A 36 -4.12 -4.25 23.67
CA GLU A 36 -2.84 -4.36 24.36
C GLU A 36 -2.08 -3.02 24.44
N ASN A 37 -2.35 -2.09 23.51
CA ASN A 37 -1.64 -0.82 23.36
C ASN A 37 -2.61 0.37 23.35
N PRO A 38 -3.36 0.64 24.44
CA PRO A 38 -4.45 1.61 24.44
C PRO A 38 -4.00 3.06 24.20
N SER A 39 -2.74 3.40 24.52
CA SER A 39 -2.13 4.70 24.24
C SER A 39 -1.36 4.76 22.93
N GLY A 40 -1.17 3.62 22.27
CA GLY A 40 -0.44 3.51 21.01
C GLY A 40 -1.33 3.82 19.81
N SER A 41 -0.73 4.38 18.76
CA SER A 41 -1.41 4.57 17.47
C SER A 41 -0.67 3.85 16.35
N ILE A 42 -1.42 3.19 15.48
CA ILE A 42 -0.91 2.67 14.21
C ILE A 42 -1.07 3.81 13.21
N VAL A 43 0.04 4.41 12.81
CA VAL A 43 0.07 5.63 11.99
C VAL A 43 0.52 5.39 10.55
N GLY A 44 0.87 4.15 10.19
CA GLY A 44 1.33 3.84 8.84
C GLY A 44 1.34 2.35 8.57
N VAL A 45 1.54 2.02 7.29
CA VAL A 45 1.62 0.63 6.81
C VAL A 45 2.90 0.41 6.02
N LEU A 46 3.53 -0.75 6.20
CA LEU A 46 4.65 -1.21 5.38
C LEU A 46 4.26 -2.52 4.72
N GLY A 47 4.37 -2.57 3.39
CA GLY A 47 4.08 -3.76 2.60
C GLY A 47 5.27 -4.16 1.75
N PHE A 48 5.53 -5.47 1.66
CA PHE A 48 6.53 -6.06 0.78
C PHE A 48 5.86 -6.98 -0.24
N SER A 49 6.25 -6.89 -1.52
CA SER A 49 5.75 -7.75 -2.60
C SER A 49 4.22 -7.74 -2.67
N GLN A 50 3.55 -8.88 -2.48
CA GLN A 50 2.09 -8.96 -2.41
C GLN A 50 1.50 -8.16 -1.22
N GLY A 51 2.23 -8.05 -0.11
CA GLY A 51 1.86 -7.19 1.00
C GLY A 51 1.84 -5.70 0.64
N ALA A 52 2.64 -5.26 -0.34
CA ALA A 52 2.59 -3.89 -0.87
C ALA A 52 1.32 -3.65 -1.71
N ILE A 53 0.87 -4.65 -2.46
CA ILE A 53 -0.42 -4.59 -3.17
C ILE A 53 -1.56 -4.48 -2.15
N ALA A 54 -1.55 -5.32 -1.11
CA ALA A 54 -2.55 -5.30 -0.06
C ALA A 54 -2.54 -3.96 0.73
N SER A 55 -1.35 -3.43 1.02
CA SER A 55 -1.20 -2.11 1.66
C SER A 55 -1.72 -0.97 0.79
N THR A 56 -1.49 -1.04 -0.53
CA THR A 56 -2.05 -0.08 -1.50
C THR A 56 -3.58 -0.07 -1.43
N LEU A 57 -4.19 -1.26 -1.35
CA LEU A 57 -5.63 -1.39 -1.21
C LEU A 57 -6.14 -0.79 0.11
N LEU A 58 -5.49 -1.10 1.25
CA LEU A 58 -5.87 -0.52 2.55
C LEU A 58 -5.85 1.01 2.52
N LEU A 59 -4.80 1.61 1.94
CA LEU A 59 -4.69 3.06 1.83
C LEU A 59 -5.81 3.66 0.97
N TRP A 60 -6.18 2.97 -0.12
CA TRP A 60 -7.29 3.40 -0.96
C TRP A 60 -8.65 3.23 -0.28
N GLU A 61 -8.91 2.07 0.35
CA GLU A 61 -10.16 1.81 1.06
C GLU A 61 -10.36 2.78 2.23
N GLN A 62 -9.30 3.15 2.94
CA GLN A 62 -9.33 4.21 3.97
C GLN A 62 -9.72 5.55 3.35
N GLN A 63 -9.07 5.96 2.26
CA GLN A 63 -9.37 7.21 1.55
C GLN A 63 -10.82 7.25 1.05
N ALA A 64 -11.35 6.12 0.59
CA ALA A 64 -12.72 5.96 0.15
C ALA A 64 -13.74 5.85 1.31
N GLY A 65 -13.28 5.76 2.56
CA GLY A 65 -14.14 5.61 3.73
C GLY A 65 -14.79 4.22 3.88
N LEU A 66 -14.26 3.20 3.20
CA LEU A 66 -14.82 1.85 3.15
C LEU A 66 -14.46 1.00 4.39
N ILE A 67 -13.40 1.37 5.10
CA ILE A 67 -12.87 0.63 6.26
C ILE A 67 -12.74 1.54 7.50
N PRO A 68 -13.86 2.07 8.04
CA PRO A 68 -13.84 3.01 9.17
C PRO A 68 -13.29 2.41 10.48
N TRP A 69 -13.08 1.09 10.53
CA TRP A 69 -12.45 0.39 11.65
C TRP A 69 -10.91 0.55 11.66
N LEU A 70 -10.30 0.88 10.52
CA LEU A 70 -8.86 1.06 10.40
C LEU A 70 -8.44 2.35 11.13
N PRO A 71 -7.31 2.35 11.86
CA PRO A 71 -6.72 3.58 12.39
C PRO A 71 -6.41 4.54 11.24
N ASP A 72 -6.44 5.86 11.48
CA ASP A 72 -6.09 6.84 10.44
C ASP A 72 -4.60 6.73 10.08
N LEU A 73 -4.30 5.93 9.06
CA LEU A 73 -2.94 5.80 8.55
C LEU A 73 -2.53 7.13 7.91
N GLU A 74 -1.34 7.60 8.27
CA GLU A 74 -0.78 8.85 7.78
C GLU A 74 0.14 8.65 6.57
N PHE A 75 0.67 7.44 6.38
CA PHE A 75 1.60 7.12 5.28
C PHE A 75 1.68 5.62 4.96
N GLY A 76 2.27 5.31 3.80
CA GLY A 76 2.60 3.94 3.38
C GLY A 76 4.04 3.78 2.87
N ILE A 77 4.65 2.63 3.14
CA ILE A 77 5.95 2.23 2.59
C ILE A 77 5.76 0.93 1.80
N LEU A 78 6.04 0.98 0.51
CA LEU A 78 5.71 -0.08 -0.45
C LEU A 78 6.99 -0.58 -1.11
N ILE A 79 7.41 -1.80 -0.76
CA ILE A 79 8.70 -2.36 -1.17
C ILE A 79 8.47 -3.50 -2.16
N CYS A 80 9.11 -3.40 -3.32
CA CYS A 80 9.02 -4.39 -4.41
C CYS A 80 7.57 -4.71 -4.78
N SER A 81 6.71 -3.69 -4.85
CA SER A 81 5.29 -3.86 -5.14
C SER A 81 5.04 -4.48 -6.50
N GLY A 82 4.12 -5.43 -6.56
CA GLY A 82 3.51 -5.83 -7.82
C GLY A 82 2.51 -4.79 -8.32
N TYR A 83 2.04 -4.99 -9.55
CA TYR A 83 0.89 -4.30 -10.13
C TYR A 83 -0.18 -5.34 -10.47
N SER A 84 -1.44 -5.08 -10.13
CA SER A 84 -2.56 -6.01 -10.38
C SER A 84 -3.71 -5.33 -11.10
N GLU A 85 -3.99 -5.74 -12.34
CA GLU A 85 -5.17 -5.26 -13.08
C GLU A 85 -6.48 -5.68 -12.39
N ALA A 86 -6.52 -6.84 -11.72
CA ALA A 86 -7.70 -7.29 -10.99
C ALA A 86 -8.02 -6.35 -9.81
N MET A 87 -6.99 -5.88 -9.10
CA MET A 87 -7.14 -4.89 -8.04
C MET A 87 -7.63 -3.55 -8.59
N LYS A 88 -7.06 -3.07 -9.71
CA LYS A 88 -7.55 -1.85 -10.38
C LYS A 88 -9.01 -1.94 -10.80
N THR A 89 -9.44 -3.07 -11.35
CA THR A 89 -10.86 -3.29 -11.69
C THR A 89 -11.72 -3.33 -10.42
N CYS A 90 -11.28 -4.04 -9.38
CA CYS A 90 -12.02 -4.12 -8.13
C CYS A 90 -12.15 -2.74 -7.44
N MET A 91 -11.12 -1.90 -7.46
CA MET A 91 -11.21 -0.53 -6.96
C MET A 91 -12.26 0.30 -7.72
N ARG A 92 -12.35 0.11 -9.04
CA ARG A 92 -13.38 0.76 -9.87
C ARG A 92 -14.77 0.25 -9.54
N ASP A 93 -14.93 -1.06 -9.34
CA ASP A 93 -16.22 -1.67 -9.06
C ASP A 93 -16.72 -1.37 -7.64
N LEU A 94 -15.81 -1.17 -6.68
CA LEU A 94 -16.13 -0.79 -5.30
C LEU A 94 -16.43 0.71 -5.13
N ASP A 95 -16.06 1.52 -6.11
CA ASP A 95 -16.37 2.95 -6.16
C ASP A 95 -17.78 3.16 -6.77
N ASP A 96 -18.81 2.65 -6.08
CA ASP A 96 -20.23 2.75 -6.47
C ASP A 96 -20.72 4.20 -6.63
N ASN A 97 -20.00 5.16 -6.05
CA ASN A 97 -20.33 6.58 -6.13
C ASN A 97 -19.55 7.23 -7.27
N GLN A 98 -20.06 7.14 -8.50
CA GLN A 98 -19.65 7.98 -9.64
C GLN A 98 -19.72 9.50 -9.32
N ARG A 99 -18.87 9.99 -8.45
CA ARG A 99 -18.45 11.38 -8.39
C ARG A 99 -17.48 11.49 -9.54
N GLU A 100 -18.00 11.84 -10.71
CA GLU A 100 -17.23 12.16 -11.91
C GLU A 100 -15.90 12.81 -11.53
N GLY A 101 -14.81 12.04 -11.69
CA GLY A 101 -13.45 12.55 -11.50
C GLY A 101 -12.77 12.34 -10.13
N GLN A 102 -13.38 11.69 -9.14
CA GLN A 102 -12.60 11.26 -7.96
C GLN A 102 -11.64 10.13 -8.37
N THR A 103 -10.37 10.46 -8.28
CA THR A 103 -9.29 9.76 -8.95
C THR A 103 -8.99 8.46 -8.20
N LEU A 104 -8.78 7.35 -8.92
CA LEU A 104 -8.24 6.06 -8.40
C LEU A 104 -6.82 6.20 -7.79
N THR A 105 -6.40 7.42 -7.47
CA THR A 105 -5.10 7.78 -6.95
C THR A 105 -5.16 8.01 -5.45
N ILE A 106 -4.20 7.40 -4.77
CA ILE A 106 -3.97 7.50 -3.34
C ILE A 106 -3.18 8.78 -3.08
N ARG A 107 -3.76 9.65 -2.25
CA ARG A 107 -3.22 10.97 -1.88
C ARG A 107 -2.39 10.95 -0.61
N LEU A 108 -2.45 9.86 0.16
CA LEU A 108 -1.64 9.67 1.34
C LEU A 108 -0.15 9.65 0.96
N PRO A 109 0.73 10.27 1.76
CA PRO A 109 2.17 10.17 1.57
C PRO A 109 2.64 8.72 1.42
N THR A 110 3.37 8.41 0.35
CA THR A 110 3.96 7.07 0.19
C THR A 110 5.43 7.09 -0.26
N LEU A 111 6.19 6.12 0.23
CA LEU A 111 7.52 5.79 -0.26
C LEU A 111 7.49 4.43 -0.95
N HIS A 112 7.92 4.40 -2.20
CA HIS A 112 8.02 3.21 -3.01
C HIS A 112 9.49 2.86 -3.19
N LEU A 113 9.87 1.62 -2.90
CA LEU A 113 11.21 1.10 -3.15
C LEU A 113 11.14 -0.09 -4.08
N TYR A 114 12.07 -0.20 -5.03
CA TYR A 114 12.25 -1.39 -5.84
C TYR A 114 13.73 -1.75 -6.01
N GLY A 115 14.04 -3.03 -6.07
CA GLY A 115 15.40 -3.52 -6.29
C GLY A 115 15.83 -3.32 -7.73
N ARG A 116 17.02 -2.76 -7.97
CA ARG A 116 17.53 -2.53 -9.34
C ARG A 116 17.75 -3.83 -10.12
N GLN A 117 18.00 -4.94 -9.42
CA GLN A 117 18.19 -6.27 -10.00
C GLN A 117 16.88 -7.07 -10.07
N ASP A 118 15.76 -6.53 -9.58
CA ASP A 118 14.44 -7.16 -9.70
C ASP A 118 13.83 -6.93 -11.09
N VAL A 119 14.36 -7.65 -12.08
CA VAL A 119 13.97 -7.48 -13.50
C VAL A 119 12.47 -7.72 -13.76
N PHE A 120 11.77 -8.44 -12.88
CA PHE A 120 10.35 -8.76 -13.02
C PHE A 120 9.46 -7.84 -12.17
N GLY A 121 9.86 -7.54 -10.94
CA GLY A 121 9.08 -6.72 -10.01
C GLY A 121 9.30 -5.22 -10.22
N ALA A 122 10.49 -4.76 -10.61
CA ALA A 122 10.76 -3.33 -10.77
C ALA A 122 9.84 -2.64 -11.81
N PRO A 123 9.56 -3.21 -13.00
CA PRO A 123 8.58 -2.64 -13.92
C PRO A 123 7.17 -2.56 -13.30
N SER A 124 6.80 -3.56 -12.52
CA SER A 124 5.51 -3.61 -11.84
C SER A 124 5.40 -2.56 -10.73
N SER A 125 6.44 -2.36 -9.93
CA SER A 125 6.49 -1.32 -8.89
C SER A 125 6.37 0.07 -9.51
N LYS A 126 7.11 0.34 -10.60
CA LYS A 126 7.02 1.60 -11.34
C LYS A 126 5.62 1.84 -11.90
N LYS A 127 4.98 0.80 -12.44
CA LYS A 127 3.61 0.88 -12.96
C LYS A 127 2.59 1.15 -11.86
N MET A 128 2.73 0.50 -10.70
CA MET A 128 1.90 0.74 -9.52
C MET A 128 1.99 2.19 -9.06
N PHE A 129 3.20 2.70 -8.88
CA PHE A 129 3.47 4.10 -8.56
C PHE A 129 2.79 5.06 -9.54
N ALA A 130 3.04 4.90 -10.85
CA ALA A 130 2.53 5.81 -11.88
C ALA A 130 1.00 5.76 -12.07
N THR A 131 0.34 4.66 -11.70
CA THR A 131 -1.10 4.47 -11.96
C THR A 131 -1.98 4.87 -10.78
N HIS A 132 -1.50 4.68 -9.55
CA HIS A 132 -2.35 4.69 -8.35
C HIS A 132 -1.97 5.73 -7.31
N PHE A 133 -1.01 6.62 -7.57
CA PHE A 133 -0.53 7.60 -6.58
C PHE A 133 -0.39 8.99 -7.20
N VAL A 134 -0.62 10.02 -6.38
CA VAL A 134 -0.38 11.41 -6.81
C VAL A 134 1.11 11.73 -6.69
N GLU A 135 1.69 12.28 -7.75
CA GLU A 135 3.15 12.49 -7.88
C GLU A 135 3.72 13.42 -6.80
N ASP A 136 2.95 14.41 -6.33
CA ASP A 136 3.38 15.32 -5.25
C ASP A 136 3.36 14.67 -3.85
N ARG A 137 2.75 13.48 -3.73
CA ARG A 137 2.57 12.75 -2.47
C ARG A 137 3.32 11.43 -2.40
N ALA A 138 3.82 10.93 -3.52
CA ALA A 138 4.53 9.67 -3.57
C ALA A 138 5.98 9.87 -4.03
N ARG A 139 6.91 9.14 -3.41
CA ARG A 139 8.31 9.06 -3.82
C ARG A 139 8.63 7.68 -4.33
N LEU A 140 9.41 7.59 -5.40
CA LEU A 140 9.87 6.34 -5.98
C LEU A 140 11.40 6.28 -5.95
N GLU A 141 11.92 5.34 -5.19
CA GLU A 141 13.35 5.13 -4.99
C GLU A 141 13.76 3.72 -5.44
N SER A 142 15.04 3.55 -5.73
CA SER A 142 15.61 2.23 -6.04
C SER A 142 16.76 1.90 -5.10
N PHE A 143 16.92 0.62 -4.78
CA PHE A 143 18.02 0.12 -3.96
C PHE A 143 18.87 -0.91 -4.71
N ASP A 144 20.09 -1.14 -4.21
CA ASP A 144 20.93 -2.22 -4.72
C ASP A 144 20.46 -3.57 -4.16
N GLY A 145 19.70 -4.31 -4.96
CA GLY A 145 19.18 -5.62 -4.58
C GLY A 145 18.13 -6.16 -5.56
N GLY A 146 17.73 -7.41 -5.32
CA GLY A 146 16.71 -8.10 -6.10
C GLY A 146 15.29 -7.89 -5.56
N HIS A 147 14.45 -8.91 -5.69
CA HIS A 147 13.11 -8.95 -5.09
C HIS A 147 13.18 -9.25 -3.59
N GLU A 148 13.67 -8.30 -2.82
CA GLU A 148 13.92 -8.45 -1.38
C GLU A 148 13.70 -7.14 -0.62
N LEU A 149 13.86 -7.16 0.70
CA LEU A 149 13.92 -5.94 1.51
C LEU A 149 15.33 -5.34 1.41
N PRO A 150 15.47 -3.99 1.32
CA PRO A 150 16.76 -3.34 1.36
C PRO A 150 17.47 -3.65 2.69
N ARG A 151 18.79 -3.84 2.62
CA ARG A 151 19.64 -4.14 3.79
C ARG A 151 20.73 -3.10 4.00
N ASP A 152 21.01 -2.31 2.98
CA ASP A 152 22.00 -1.25 3.07
C ASP A 152 21.51 -0.16 4.03
N LYS A 153 22.47 0.41 4.77
CA LYS A 153 22.19 1.40 5.79
C LYS A 153 21.49 2.63 5.20
N ASP A 154 21.92 3.10 4.03
CA ASP A 154 21.39 4.32 3.43
C ASP A 154 19.93 4.14 3.02
N ASP A 155 19.57 2.94 2.52
CA ASP A 155 18.19 2.62 2.15
C ASP A 155 17.28 2.45 3.39
N LEU A 156 17.81 1.88 4.47
CA LEU A 156 17.10 1.80 5.75
C LEU A 156 16.89 3.19 6.37
N GLU A 157 17.86 4.10 6.22
CA GLU A 157 17.73 5.50 6.65
C GLU A 157 16.65 6.23 5.87
N LYS A 158 16.53 6.04 4.55
CA LYS A 158 15.42 6.59 3.75
C LYS A 158 14.05 6.10 4.27
N ILE A 159 13.92 4.81 4.58
CA ILE A 159 12.68 4.23 5.12
C ILE A 159 12.35 4.85 6.48
N ARG A 160 13.33 4.95 7.38
CA ARG A 160 13.18 5.56 8.71
C ARG A 160 12.78 7.03 8.58
N ASP A 161 13.49 7.81 7.78
CA ASP A 161 13.27 9.25 7.63
C ASP A 161 11.89 9.51 7.05
N PHE A 162 11.46 8.68 6.10
CA PHE A 162 10.09 8.75 5.61
C PHE A 162 9.06 8.47 6.70
N ALA A 163 9.24 7.41 7.49
CA ALA A 163 8.33 7.02 8.56
C ALA A 163 8.26 8.02 9.72
N VAL A 164 9.34 8.78 9.99
CA VAL A 164 9.42 9.69 11.15
C VAL A 164 9.12 11.15 10.78
N THR A 165 9.67 11.62 9.66
CA THR A 165 9.67 13.05 9.29
C THR A 165 9.03 13.32 7.94
N ASP A 166 9.43 12.63 6.88
CA ASP A 166 9.19 13.16 5.54
C ASP A 166 7.73 13.05 5.10
N HIS A 167 7.01 12.03 5.57
CA HIS A 167 5.59 11.90 5.29
C HIS A 167 4.80 13.13 5.77
N LYS A 168 5.21 13.77 6.87
CA LYS A 168 4.56 14.98 7.41
C LYS A 168 4.81 16.18 6.52
N ILE A 169 6.03 16.33 6.01
CA ILE A 169 6.39 17.40 5.07
C ILE A 169 5.58 17.26 3.78
N VAL A 170 5.53 16.03 3.26
CA VAL A 170 4.73 15.69 2.08
C VAL A 170 3.25 15.94 2.35
N ARG A 171 2.74 15.70 3.57
CA ARG A 171 1.36 15.95 3.99
C ARG A 171 0.98 17.45 3.99
N VAL A 172 1.87 18.33 4.43
CA VAL A 172 1.58 19.78 4.66
C VAL A 172 1.59 20.63 3.39
N ARG A 173 2.30 20.24 2.32
CA ARG A 173 2.48 21.05 1.09
C ARG A 173 1.23 21.41 0.27
N CYS A 174 0.00 21.07 0.72
CA CYS A 174 -1.23 21.51 0.04
C CYS A 174 -2.37 21.90 1.00
N ILE A 175 -2.06 22.64 2.06
CA ILE A 175 -3.06 23.49 2.72
C ILE A 175 -2.86 24.92 2.24
#